data_AF-A0A3L6QJN4-F1
#
_entry.id   AF-A0A3L6QJN4-F1
#
_cell.length_a   1.000
_cell.length_b   1.000
_cell.length_c   1.000
_cell.angle_alpha   90.00
_cell.angle_beta   90.00
_cell.angle_gamma   90.00
#
_symmetry.space_group_name_H-M   'P 1'
#
loop_
_entity.id
_entity.type
_entity.pdbx_description
1 polymer ?
#
loop_
_entity_poly.entity_id
_entity_poly.type
_entity_poly.pdbx_seq_one_letter_code
_entity_poly.pdbx_strand_id
1 'polypeptide(L)'
;MHRCIILELDTAAASISTIRLPGSATNRNLKVSRSEDLGLFLVHAKGSLLSVWHHRIGSNGVGDWVLVGDTIHVHEACNRGEDVSVPAVDDNAEFVLLGLKTSTRLMYLHVKTRMEEVYEEMPTMLPVSGTKVFPFMMVWPPIFPALREERNQEE
;
A
#
# COMPACT_ATOMS: atom_id res chain seq x y z
N MET A 1 -14.23 12.95 13.59
CA MET A 1 -13.02 12.48 12.88
C MET A 1 -12.38 11.36 13.70
N HIS A 2 -12.28 10.15 13.15
CA HIS A 2 -11.55 9.07 13.83
C HIS A 2 -10.05 9.30 13.63
N ARG A 3 -9.30 9.43 14.72
CA ARG A 3 -7.83 9.50 14.68
C ARG A 3 -7.29 8.08 14.54
N CYS A 4 -6.66 7.78 13.42
CA CYS A 4 -5.91 6.53 13.26
C CYS A 4 -4.52 6.68 13.90
N ILE A 5 -4.08 5.63 14.59
CA ILE A 5 -2.76 5.51 15.22
C ILE A 5 -2.15 4.16 14.83
N ILE A 6 -0.83 4.07 14.86
CA ILE A 6 -0.10 2.81 14.77
C ILE A 6 0.28 2.42 16.20
N LEU A 7 0.04 1.16 16.55
CA LEU A 7 0.50 0.59 17.81
C LEU A 7 1.87 -0.05 17.58
N GLU A 8 2.83 0.33 18.40
CA GLU A 8 4.15 -0.28 18.44
C GLU A 8 4.21 -1.18 19.69
N LEU A 9 4.61 -2.43 19.48
CA LEU A 9 4.69 -3.44 20.51
C LEU A 9 6.15 -3.86 20.66
N ASP A 10 6.77 -3.50 21.78
CA ASP A 10 8.07 -4.01 22.17
C ASP A 10 7.88 -5.24 23.06
N THR A 11 8.15 -6.41 22.48
CA THR A 11 8.01 -7.70 23.19
C THR A 11 9.14 -7.97 24.17
N ALA A 12 10.31 -7.34 23.99
CA ALA A 12 11.44 -7.50 24.91
C ALA A 12 11.25 -6.65 26.17
N ALA A 13 10.77 -5.41 26.02
CA ALA A 13 10.41 -4.54 27.14
C ALA A 13 8.98 -4.78 27.68
N ALA A 14 8.21 -5.66 27.04
CA ALA A 14 6.79 -5.91 27.33
C ALA A 14 5.98 -4.60 27.39
N SER A 15 6.20 -3.71 26.43
CA SER A 15 5.63 -2.36 26.42
C SER A 15 4.87 -2.07 25.13
N ILE A 16 3.91 -1.14 25.22
CA ILE A 16 3.10 -0.68 24.09
C ILE A 16 3.20 0.83 24.00
N SER A 17 3.58 1.33 22.83
CA SER A 17 3.63 2.74 22.48
C SER A 17 2.71 3.03 21.29
N THR A 18 2.49 4.32 21.01
CA THR A 18 1.66 4.75 19.89
C THR A 18 2.41 5.71 18.99
N ILE A 19 2.44 5.42 17.70
CA ILE A 19 2.94 6.34 16.66
C ILE A 19 1.73 7.03 16.04
N ARG A 20 1.73 8.37 16.09
CA ARG A 20 0.67 9.18 15.47
C ARG A 20 0.93 9.28 13.97
N LEU A 21 -0.10 9.15 13.15
CA LEU A 21 0.01 9.35 11.71
C LEU A 21 0.30 10.82 11.36
N PRO A 22 0.90 11.10 10.18
CA PRO A 22 1.00 12.45 9.64
C PRO A 22 -0.37 13.12 9.57
N GLY A 23 -0.43 14.43 9.85
CA GLY A 23 -1.69 15.17 9.93
C GLY A 23 -2.54 15.15 8.65
N SER A 24 -1.92 14.90 7.49
CA SER A 24 -2.58 14.77 6.18
C SER A 24 -3.18 13.38 5.93
N ALA A 25 -2.73 12.34 6.64
CA ALA A 25 -3.15 10.96 6.46
C ALA A 25 -4.43 10.65 7.27
N THR A 26 -5.54 11.29 6.92
CA THR A 26 -6.78 11.27 7.73
C THR A 26 -7.80 10.19 7.34
N ASN A 27 -7.55 9.44 6.26
CA ASN A 27 -8.45 8.39 5.77
C ASN A 27 -7.78 7.01 5.87
N ARG A 28 -8.56 5.93 5.73
CA ARG A 28 -8.04 4.54 5.81
C ARG A 28 -7.34 4.06 4.53
N ASN A 29 -7.15 4.94 3.55
CA ASN A 29 -6.50 4.62 2.29
C ASN A 29 -4.99 4.74 2.43
N LEU A 30 -4.44 3.92 3.32
CA LEU A 30 -3.03 3.92 3.66
C LEU A 30 -2.50 2.50 3.82
N LYS A 31 -1.19 2.35 3.62
CA LYS A 31 -0.43 1.15 3.93
C LYS A 31 0.88 1.52 4.60
N VAL A 32 1.31 0.65 5.50
CA VAL A 32 2.59 0.76 6.19
C VAL A 32 3.49 -0.36 5.69
N SER A 33 4.75 -0.04 5.42
CA SER A 33 5.80 -1.02 5.16
C SER A 33 7.01 -0.77 6.04
N ARG A 34 7.85 -1.80 6.16
CA ARG A 34 9.16 -1.68 6.84
C ARG A 34 10.12 -0.90 5.95
N SER A 35 10.98 -0.10 6.56
CA SER A 35 12.18 0.44 5.91
C SER A 35 13.38 -0.46 6.17
N GLU A 36 14.41 -0.37 5.34
CA GLU A 36 15.68 -1.07 5.55
C GLU A 36 16.42 -0.56 6.80
N ASP A 37 16.23 0.70 7.18
CA ASP A 37 16.87 1.33 8.33
C ASP A 37 16.15 1.07 9.67
N LEU A 38 15.35 0.00 9.72
CA LEU A 38 14.45 -0.37 10.81
C LEU A 38 13.31 0.63 11.05
N GLY A 39 13.18 1.68 10.23
CA GLY A 39 12.05 2.60 10.25
C GLY A 39 10.79 2.04 9.58
N LEU A 40 9.80 2.92 9.39
CA LEU A 40 8.54 2.63 8.72
C LEU A 40 8.34 3.59 7.55
N PHE A 41 7.75 3.08 6.47
CA PHE A 41 7.12 3.92 5.46
C PHE A 41 5.61 3.89 5.63
N LEU A 42 4.97 5.02 5.38
CA LEU A 42 3.53 5.16 5.27
C LEU A 42 3.20 5.71 3.88
N VAL A 43 2.50 4.91 3.10
CA VAL A 43 1.95 5.33 1.80
C VAL A 43 0.48 5.67 2.00
N HIS A 44 0.07 6.87 1.64
CA HIS A 44 -1.28 7.38 1.80
C HIS A 44 -1.81 7.96 0.50
N ALA A 45 -3.05 7.64 0.14
CA ALA A 45 -3.71 8.22 -1.03
C ALA A 45 -4.93 9.08 -0.66
N LYS A 46 -5.02 10.25 -1.28
CA LYS A 46 -6.13 11.19 -1.18
C LYS A 46 -6.53 11.66 -2.59
N GLY A 47 -7.67 11.18 -3.08
CA GLY A 47 -8.03 11.39 -4.48
C GLY A 47 -7.06 10.65 -5.39
N SER A 48 -6.50 11.35 -6.38
CA SER A 48 -5.45 10.89 -7.29
C SER A 48 -4.02 11.18 -6.79
N LEU A 49 -3.87 11.69 -5.56
CA LEU A 49 -2.59 12.06 -4.97
C LEU A 49 -2.08 10.98 -4.03
N LEU A 50 -0.81 10.61 -4.16
CA LEU A 50 -0.10 9.69 -3.29
C LEU A 50 0.98 10.44 -2.50
N SER A 51 1.03 10.23 -1.18
CA SER A 51 2.08 10.76 -0.31
C SER A 51 2.81 9.60 0.35
N VAL A 52 4.13 9.63 0.35
CA VAL A 52 4.98 8.64 0.99
C VAL A 52 5.73 9.30 2.14
N TRP A 53 5.58 8.78 3.34
CA TRP A 53 6.21 9.32 4.55
C TRP A 53 7.17 8.29 5.12
N HIS A 54 8.32 8.74 5.63
CA HIS A 54 9.29 7.91 6.33
C HIS A 54 9.32 8.28 7.81
N HIS A 55 9.30 7.29 8.68
CA HIS A 55 9.45 7.41 10.12
C HIS A 55 10.65 6.60 10.57
N ARG A 56 11.67 7.25 11.12
CA ARG A 56 12.88 6.57 11.60
C ARG A 56 12.65 5.94 12.98
N ILE A 57 13.41 4.91 13.31
CA ILE A 57 13.40 4.34 14.66
C ILE A 57 14.06 5.28 15.67
N GLY A 58 13.60 5.24 16.92
CA GLY A 58 14.18 6.02 18.03
C GLY A 58 13.69 7.45 18.14
N SER A 59 12.61 7.78 17.43
CA SER A 59 12.00 9.08 17.40
C SER A 59 10.76 9.08 18.30
N ASN A 60 10.68 10.03 19.22
CA ASN A 60 9.79 9.97 20.39
C ASN A 60 8.48 10.76 20.22
N GLY A 61 8.03 11.10 19.00
CA GLY A 61 6.92 12.02 18.84
C GLY A 61 6.27 12.19 17.46
N VAL A 62 5.32 13.13 17.41
CA VAL A 62 4.43 13.43 16.27
C VAL A 62 5.16 14.10 15.09
N GLY A 63 6.41 14.52 15.30
CA GLY A 63 7.23 15.26 14.33
C GLY A 63 8.16 14.40 13.49
N ASP A 64 8.04 13.08 13.58
CA ASP A 64 9.09 12.16 13.11
C ASP A 64 8.82 11.59 11.71
N TRP A 65 7.66 11.91 11.14
CA TRP A 65 7.34 11.60 9.75
C TRP A 65 7.92 12.67 8.83
N VAL A 66 8.76 12.24 7.90
CA VAL A 66 9.31 13.08 6.83
C VAL A 66 8.67 12.68 5.51
N LEU A 67 8.13 13.63 4.77
CA LEU A 67 7.64 13.37 3.41
C LEU A 67 8.83 13.02 2.51
N VAL A 68 8.72 11.89 1.83
CA VAL A 68 9.74 11.41 0.90
C VAL A 68 9.52 12.10 -0.45
N GLY A 69 10.26 13.19 -0.67
CA GLY A 69 10.09 14.02 -1.86
C GLY A 69 8.76 14.77 -1.85
N ASP A 70 8.11 14.85 -3.02
CA ASP A 70 6.81 15.50 -3.19
C ASP A 70 5.67 14.49 -3.29
N THR A 71 4.44 14.97 -3.12
CA THR A 71 3.25 14.20 -3.46
C THR A 71 3.26 13.80 -4.94
N ILE A 72 2.94 12.54 -5.21
CA ILE A 72 2.90 11.96 -6.55
C ILE A 72 1.48 12.06 -7.09
N HIS A 73 1.34 12.62 -8.30
CA HIS A 73 0.10 12.55 -9.07
C HIS A 73 0.07 11.23 -9.82
N VAL A 74 -0.95 10.41 -9.57
CA VAL A 74 -1.16 9.17 -10.32
C VAL A 74 -1.84 9.54 -11.64
N HIS A 75 -1.09 9.46 -12.74
CA HIS A 75 -1.51 9.98 -14.04
C HIS A 75 -2.78 9.29 -14.54
N GLU A 76 -2.83 7.96 -14.45
CA GLU A 76 -4.00 7.20 -14.92
C GLU A 76 -5.28 7.61 -14.16
N ALA A 77 -5.18 7.85 -12.86
CA ALA A 77 -6.29 8.33 -12.04
C ALA A 77 -6.69 9.78 -12.38
N CYS A 78 -5.71 10.65 -12.61
CA CYS A 78 -5.97 12.04 -13.00
C CYS A 78 -6.68 12.12 -14.35
N ASN A 79 -6.24 11.34 -15.33
CA ASN A 79 -6.81 11.31 -16.67
C ASN A 79 -8.27 10.84 -16.67
N ARG A 80 -8.64 9.97 -15.72
CA ARG A 80 -9.99 9.43 -15.59
C ARG A 80 -10.88 10.20 -14.61
N GLY A 81 -10.30 11.11 -13.82
CA GLY A 81 -11.02 11.77 -12.74
C GLY A 81 -11.42 10.81 -11.61
N GLU A 82 -10.60 9.79 -11.35
CA GLU A 82 -10.87 8.75 -10.36
C GLU A 82 -10.00 8.87 -9.11
N ASP A 83 -10.52 8.33 -8.01
CA ASP A 83 -9.77 8.13 -6.78
C ASP A 83 -8.91 6.87 -6.86
N VAL A 84 -7.71 6.95 -6.30
CA VAL A 84 -6.81 5.81 -6.13
C VAL A 84 -7.05 5.14 -4.78
N SER A 85 -6.87 3.83 -4.75
CA SER A 85 -6.75 3.02 -3.54
C SER A 85 -5.36 2.39 -3.46
N VAL A 86 -4.86 2.16 -2.24
CA VAL A 86 -3.54 1.54 -1.98
C VAL A 86 -3.73 0.12 -1.43
N PRO A 87 -3.95 -0.89 -2.29
CA PRO A 87 -4.14 -2.28 -1.86
C PRO A 87 -2.90 -2.90 -1.22
N ALA A 88 -1.70 -2.58 -1.71
CA ALA A 88 -0.44 -3.10 -1.20
C ALA A 88 0.73 -2.14 -1.44
N VAL A 89 1.76 -2.30 -0.63
CA VAL A 89 3.06 -1.65 -0.75
C VAL A 89 4.10 -2.74 -0.51
N ASP A 90 5.22 -2.66 -1.20
CA ASP A 90 6.35 -3.54 -0.95
C ASP A 90 7.13 -3.14 0.32
N ASP A 91 8.15 -3.92 0.63
CA ASP A 91 9.15 -3.51 1.61
C ASP A 91 9.94 -2.31 1.07
N ASN A 92 10.31 -1.37 1.95
CA ASN A 92 11.00 -0.12 1.60
C ASN A 92 10.15 0.90 0.81
N ALA A 93 8.89 0.60 0.49
CA ALA A 93 8.00 1.48 -0.28
C ALA A 93 8.63 1.93 -1.61
N GLU A 94 9.48 1.09 -2.21
CA GLU A 94 10.05 1.34 -3.53
C GLU A 94 8.95 1.26 -4.59
N PHE A 95 8.02 0.32 -4.37
CA PHE A 95 6.91 0.08 -5.26
C PHE A 95 5.56 -0.03 -4.55
N VAL A 96 4.55 0.54 -5.19
CA VAL A 96 3.19 0.59 -4.64
C VAL A 96 2.22 0.01 -5.65
N LEU A 97 1.43 -0.96 -5.19
CA LEU A 97 0.29 -1.44 -5.94
C LEU A 97 -0.88 -0.51 -5.68
N LEU A 98 -1.47 -0.01 -6.75
CA LEU A 98 -2.58 0.94 -6.75
C LEU A 98 -3.76 0.34 -7.50
N GLY A 99 -4.96 0.75 -7.10
CA GLY A 99 -6.16 0.43 -7.88
C GLY A 99 -7.10 1.61 -7.98
N LEU A 100 -7.74 1.75 -9.15
CA LEU A 100 -8.78 2.77 -9.34
C LEU A 100 -10.07 2.32 -8.69
N LYS A 101 -10.73 3.22 -7.95
CA LYS A 101 -11.92 2.87 -7.19
C LYS A 101 -13.13 2.55 -8.06
N THR A 102 -13.24 3.12 -9.27
CA THR A 102 -14.43 2.96 -10.12
C THR A 102 -14.16 1.98 -11.26
N SER A 103 -13.03 2.07 -11.97
CA SER A 103 -12.81 1.29 -13.20
C SER A 103 -12.12 -0.07 -13.02
N THR A 104 -12.07 -0.65 -11.82
CA THR A 104 -11.48 -2.00 -11.56
C THR A 104 -10.10 -2.22 -12.20
N ARG A 105 -9.28 -1.17 -12.26
CA ARG A 105 -7.93 -1.22 -12.83
C ARG A 105 -6.91 -1.33 -11.73
N LEU A 106 -5.90 -2.17 -11.97
CA LEU A 106 -4.74 -2.33 -11.11
C LEU A 106 -3.53 -1.72 -11.80
N MET A 107 -2.67 -1.07 -11.05
CA MET A 107 -1.43 -0.52 -11.58
C MET A 107 -0.34 -0.61 -10.53
N TYR A 108 0.89 -0.59 -11.01
CA TYR A 108 2.08 -0.58 -10.19
C TYR A 108 2.81 0.74 -10.38
N LEU A 109 3.21 1.38 -9.28
CA LEU A 109 3.92 2.64 -9.29
C LEU A 109 5.29 2.44 -8.64
N HIS A 110 6.35 2.75 -9.37
CA HIS A 110 7.68 2.90 -8.78
C HIS A 110 7.82 4.31 -8.20
N VAL A 111 7.93 4.42 -6.87
CA VAL A 111 7.83 5.70 -6.14
C VAL A 111 8.92 6.68 -6.57
N LYS A 112 10.15 6.20 -6.73
CA LYS A 112 11.30 7.05 -7.02
C LYS A 112 11.28 7.61 -8.45
N THR A 113 11.00 6.78 -9.45
CA THR A 113 10.97 7.23 -10.86
C THR A 113 9.61 7.73 -11.31
N ARG A 114 8.56 7.55 -10.49
CA ARG A 114 7.16 7.85 -10.81
C ARG A 114 6.66 7.10 -12.05
N MET A 115 7.28 5.96 -12.36
CA MET A 115 6.87 5.10 -13.47
C MET A 115 5.59 4.34 -13.07
N GLU A 116 4.57 4.44 -13.92
CA GLU A 116 3.29 3.76 -13.76
C GLU A 116 3.20 2.63 -14.80
N GLU A 117 2.98 1.41 -14.34
CA GLU A 117 2.64 0.26 -15.18
C GLU A 117 1.18 -0.11 -14.93
N VAL A 118 0.33 0.14 -15.92
CA VAL A 118 -1.12 -0.08 -15.81
C VAL A 118 -1.46 -1.46 -16.34
N TYR A 119 -2.07 -2.28 -15.50
CA TYR A 119 -2.62 -3.57 -15.91
C TYR A 119 -4.09 -3.40 -16.32
N GLU A 120 -4.50 -4.15 -17.35
CA GLU A 120 -5.87 -4.08 -17.88
C GLU A 120 -6.93 -4.45 -16.84
N GLU A 121 -8.16 -4.07 -17.17
CA GLU A 121 -9.36 -4.22 -16.35
C GLU A 121 -9.50 -5.68 -15.89
N MET A 122 -9.41 -5.92 -14.58
CA MET A 122 -9.56 -7.26 -14.04
C MET A 122 -11.04 -7.59 -13.93
N PRO A 123 -11.58 -8.50 -14.77
CA PRO A 123 -13.03 -8.69 -14.92
C PRO A 123 -13.72 -9.27 -13.69
N THR A 124 -12.97 -9.70 -12.67
CA THR A 124 -13.45 -10.38 -11.47
C THR A 124 -13.08 -9.67 -10.16
N MET A 125 -12.42 -8.51 -10.19
CA MET A 125 -12.17 -7.76 -8.96
C MET A 125 -13.45 -7.02 -8.55
N LEU A 126 -14.02 -7.36 -7.39
CA LEU A 126 -14.83 -6.42 -6.61
C LEU A 126 -14.06 -5.09 -6.50
N PRO A 127 -14.75 -3.93 -6.38
CA PRO A 127 -14.09 -2.63 -6.35
C PRO A 127 -12.88 -2.70 -5.42
N VAL A 128 -11.71 -2.28 -5.91
CA VAL A 128 -10.41 -2.46 -5.21
C VAL A 128 -10.45 -1.87 -3.78
N SER A 129 -11.41 -0.98 -3.52
CA SER A 129 -11.81 -0.57 -2.17
C SER A 129 -12.26 -1.76 -1.30
N GLY A 130 -11.32 -2.28 -0.49
CA GLY A 130 -11.58 -3.32 0.52
C GLY A 130 -10.85 -4.63 0.24
N THR A 131 -10.27 -4.79 -0.94
CA THR A 131 -9.43 -5.94 -1.28
C THR A 131 -8.08 -5.84 -0.56
N LYS A 132 -7.71 -6.89 0.17
CA LYS A 132 -6.36 -7.02 0.73
C LYS A 132 -5.51 -7.82 -0.26
N VAL A 133 -4.48 -7.18 -0.79
CA VAL A 133 -3.46 -7.85 -1.61
C VAL A 133 -2.27 -8.18 -0.71
N PHE A 134 -1.80 -9.42 -0.80
CA PHE A 134 -0.61 -9.90 -0.09
C PHE A 134 0.42 -10.30 -1.14
N PRO A 135 1.46 -9.48 -1.37
CA PRO A 135 2.53 -9.86 -2.29
C PRO A 135 3.26 -11.09 -1.72
N PHE A 136 3.57 -12.05 -2.58
CA PHE A 136 4.37 -13.22 -2.25
C PHE A 136 5.65 -13.21 -3.07
N MET A 137 6.79 -13.45 -2.42
CA MET A 137 8.07 -13.62 -3.11
C MET A 137 8.27 -15.10 -3.41
N MET A 138 8.58 -15.44 -4.67
CA MET A 138 8.94 -16.80 -5.10
C MET A 138 10.32 -16.80 -5.73
N VAL A 139 11.02 -17.94 -5.62
CA VAL A 139 12.24 -18.17 -6.40
C VAL A 139 11.86 -18.11 -7.88
N TRP A 140 12.58 -17.30 -8.65
CA TRP A 140 12.37 -17.19 -10.10
C TRP A 140 13.03 -18.39 -10.82
N PRO A 141 12.34 -19.08 -11.74
CA PRO A 141 10.96 -18.86 -12.17
C PRO A 141 9.94 -19.42 -11.16
N PRO A 142 8.81 -18.72 -10.93
CA PRO A 142 7.79 -19.17 -9.99
C PRO A 142 7.18 -20.49 -10.47
N ILE A 143 7.15 -21.48 -9.57
CA ILE A 143 6.46 -22.75 -9.79
C ILE A 143 5.07 -22.63 -9.17
N PHE A 144 4.07 -22.37 -10.00
CA PHE A 144 2.67 -22.35 -9.54
C PHE A 144 2.17 -23.77 -9.30
N PRO A 145 1.47 -24.05 -8.18
CA PRO A 145 0.79 -25.32 -8.00
C PRO A 145 -0.20 -25.55 -9.16
N ALA A 146 -0.21 -26.76 -9.72
CA ALA A 146 -1.23 -27.13 -10.70
C ALA A 146 -2.62 -27.00 -10.06
N LEU A 147 -3.53 -26.28 -10.72
CA LEU A 147 -4.93 -26.21 -10.31
C LEU A 147 -5.47 -27.64 -10.27
N ARG A 148 -5.97 -28.08 -9.11
CA ARG A 148 -6.69 -29.35 -9.02
C ARG A 148 -8.02 -29.12 -9.74
N GLU A 149 -8.24 -29.81 -10.84
CA GLU A 149 -9.58 -29.92 -11.41
C GLU A 149 -10.47 -30.52 -10.32
N GLU A 150 -11.43 -29.74 -9.83
CA GLU A 150 -12.51 -30.28 -9.03
C GLU A 150 -13.21 -31.30 -9.92
N ARG A 151 -13.08 -32.58 -9.56
CA ARG A 151 -13.87 -33.64 -10.18
C ARG A 151 -15.32 -33.35 -9.85
N ASN A 152 -16.03 -32.71 -10.78
CA ASN A 152 -17.48 -32.76 -10.82
C ASN A 152 -17.85 -34.24 -10.97
N GLN A 153 -18.06 -34.91 -9.85
CA GLN A 153 -18.81 -36.16 -9.83
C GLN A 153 -20.27 -35.80 -10.09
N GLU A 154 -20.62 -35.66 -11.36
CA GLU A 154 -21.95 -36.01 -11.81
C GLU A 154 -21.97 -37.53 -12.06
N GLU A 155 -23.01 -38.16 -11.52
CA GLU A 155 -23.41 -39.58 -11.54
C GLU A 155 -22.90 -40.48 -10.39
#